data_AF-A0A972PVY6-F1
#
_entry.id   AF-A0A972PVY6-F1
#
_cell.length_a   1.000
_cell.length_b   1.000
_cell.length_c   1.000
_cell.angle_alpha   90.00
_cell.angle_beta   90.00
_cell.angle_gamma   90.00
#
_symmetry.space_group_name_H-M   'P 1'
#
loop_
_entity.id
_entity.type
_entity.pdbx_description
1 polymer ?
#
loop_
_entity_poly.entity_id
_entity_poly.type
_entity_poly.pdbx_seq_one_letter_code
_entity_poly.pdbx_strand_id
1 'polypeptide(L)'
;MRTSVEALVTPSVLKWAREKSGYDLQTASKKIGRPVSDIEAWESGEKRPTLAQARKAAEVYKYSLAVFYLPEPPKGFSVLRDFRNLPDEREREYSPKLLFLIRRTQARQEWMRELLISEGADKLEFIGSGKMDEPADKLASEIRNFLKVAPEDQIACRDYREALNIWIDGAEMAGINICREGGIDCVEARGFAIADPYAPFIFINSEDATAGQMFTLVHELAHLWLNESGVSNLEQLEARSKSKTMRIEVFCNRVAGLVLVEPGVFNELWAEKSFAESIEEKIEETSKRFKVSEEVIARRLLDIGIIDDEKYKYLRKIYMDRWIEFKATRRASGGFVPPNLMTVVQYGRSFTQTVLSAYQNGVISGADASYLLGRKIGYFKGIAEYAYRRPI
;
A
#
# COMPACT_ATOMS: atom_id res chain seq x y z
N MET A 1 46.26 -17.96 11.33
CA MET A 1 45.11 -17.10 11.71
C MET A 1 44.58 -16.44 10.46
N ARG A 2 43.30 -16.63 10.09
CA ARG A 2 42.69 -15.84 9.01
C ARG A 2 42.42 -14.44 9.56
N THR A 3 43.27 -13.47 9.24
CA THR A 3 43.04 -12.05 9.54
C THR A 3 41.73 -11.63 8.87
N SER A 4 40.74 -11.24 9.66
CA SER A 4 39.49 -10.71 9.14
C SER A 4 39.76 -9.36 8.49
N VAL A 5 39.50 -9.25 7.18
CA VAL A 5 39.68 -8.01 6.42
C VAL A 5 38.71 -6.95 6.95
N GLU A 6 39.23 -5.79 7.35
CA GLU A 6 38.42 -4.63 7.72
C GLU A 6 37.67 -4.07 6.51
N ALA A 7 36.43 -3.66 6.71
CA ALA A 7 35.64 -2.99 5.70
C ALA A 7 35.88 -1.47 5.80
N LEU A 8 36.27 -0.84 4.70
CA LEU A 8 36.47 0.61 4.60
C LEU A 8 35.15 1.34 4.38
N VAL A 9 34.18 1.07 5.24
CA VAL A 9 32.84 1.66 5.18
C VAL A 9 32.82 3.03 5.85
N THR A 10 31.94 3.90 5.36
CA THR A 10 31.76 5.26 5.84
C THR A 10 30.85 5.27 7.08
N PRO A 11 31.31 5.75 8.25
CA PRO A 11 30.56 5.70 9.50
C PRO A 11 29.19 6.40 9.44
N SER A 12 29.16 7.60 8.83
CA SER A 12 27.92 8.36 8.66
C SER A 12 26.89 7.64 7.78
N VAL A 13 27.34 6.82 6.81
CA VAL A 13 26.47 6.01 5.96
C VAL A 13 25.93 4.80 6.70
N LEU A 14 26.72 4.17 7.58
CA LEU A 14 26.22 3.09 8.45
C LEU A 14 25.11 3.58 9.38
N LYS A 15 25.35 4.72 10.05
CA LYS A 15 24.35 5.36 10.92
C LYS A 15 23.08 5.68 10.15
N TRP A 16 23.24 6.35 9.01
CA TRP A 16 22.13 6.64 8.11
C TRP A 16 21.36 5.39 7.70
N ALA A 17 22.04 4.29 7.34
CA ALA A 17 21.40 3.06 6.90
C ALA A 17 20.60 2.38 8.02
N ARG A 18 21.11 2.41 9.26
CA ARG A 18 20.40 1.90 10.44
C ARG A 18 19.14 2.71 10.71
N GLU A 19 19.28 4.04 10.80
CA GLU A 19 18.18 4.96 11.07
C GLU A 19 17.12 4.91 9.96
N LYS A 20 17.52 4.90 8.69
CA LYS A 20 16.59 4.73 7.55
C LYS A 20 15.97 3.34 7.45
N SER A 21 16.47 2.37 8.21
CA SER A 21 15.84 1.07 8.34
C SER A 21 14.92 0.96 9.55
N GLY A 22 14.70 2.05 10.30
CA GLY A 22 13.83 2.09 11.47
C GLY A 22 14.37 1.27 12.64
N TYR A 23 15.69 1.11 12.73
CA TYR A 23 16.31 0.37 13.83
C TYR A 23 16.94 1.31 14.83
N ASP A 24 16.56 1.16 16.10
CA ASP A 24 17.37 1.65 17.21
C ASP A 24 18.67 0.84 17.34
N LEU A 25 19.60 1.33 18.17
CA LEU A 25 20.89 0.68 18.40
C LEU A 25 20.74 -0.72 19.01
N GLN A 26 19.77 -0.91 19.90
CA GLN A 26 19.53 -2.19 20.59
C GLN A 26 19.04 -3.28 19.63
N THR A 27 18.10 -2.94 18.76
CA THR A 27 17.55 -3.85 17.75
C THR A 27 18.59 -4.18 16.68
N ALA A 28 19.35 -3.18 16.23
CA ALA A 28 20.47 -3.40 15.30
C ALA A 28 21.51 -4.36 15.89
N SER A 29 21.93 -4.11 17.14
CA SER A 29 22.86 -4.97 17.90
C SER A 29 22.39 -6.43 17.93
N LYS A 30 21.14 -6.68 18.34
CA LYS A 30 20.55 -8.03 18.39
C LYS A 30 20.52 -8.70 17.01
N LYS A 31 20.12 -7.98 15.96
CA LYS A 31 19.98 -8.56 14.60
C LYS A 31 21.33 -8.81 13.91
N ILE A 32 22.32 -7.97 14.16
CA ILE A 32 23.68 -8.12 13.62
C ILE A 32 24.46 -9.15 14.44
N GLY A 33 24.09 -9.35 15.71
CA GLY A 33 24.77 -10.26 16.64
C GLY A 33 26.06 -9.64 17.19
N ARG A 34 26.06 -8.33 17.46
CA ARG A 34 27.19 -7.58 18.03
C ARG A 34 26.73 -6.68 19.17
N PRO A 35 27.58 -6.42 20.18
CA PRO A 35 27.28 -5.47 21.25
C PRO A 35 26.87 -4.10 20.70
N VAL A 36 26.02 -3.38 21.43
CA VAL A 36 25.61 -2.02 21.08
C VAL A 36 26.81 -1.09 20.93
N SER A 37 27.80 -1.22 21.81
CA SER A 37 29.03 -0.45 21.77
C SER A 37 29.84 -0.66 20.50
N ASP A 38 29.77 -1.83 19.86
CA ASP A 38 30.41 -2.03 18.56
C ASP A 38 29.68 -1.28 17.45
N ILE A 39 28.34 -1.28 17.47
CA ILE A 39 27.54 -0.55 16.48
C ILE A 39 27.81 0.96 16.61
N GLU A 40 27.81 1.49 17.84
CA GLU A 40 28.15 2.89 18.12
C GLU A 40 29.57 3.23 17.65
N ALA A 41 30.55 2.37 17.93
CA ALA A 41 31.93 2.56 17.49
C ALA A 41 32.09 2.53 15.97
N TRP A 42 31.27 1.73 15.26
CA TRP A 42 31.24 1.73 13.79
C TRP A 42 30.62 3.01 13.23
N GLU A 43 29.59 3.54 13.88
CA GLU A 43 28.87 4.75 13.46
C GLU A 43 29.62 6.05 13.80
N SER A 44 30.44 6.03 14.85
CA SER A 44 31.33 7.15 15.22
C SER A 44 32.64 7.14 14.44
N GLY A 45 33.02 5.99 13.86
CA GLY A 45 34.30 5.80 13.19
C GLY A 45 35.46 5.43 14.12
N GLU A 46 35.19 5.21 15.41
CA GLU A 46 36.18 4.74 16.39
C GLU A 46 36.71 3.34 16.05
N LYS A 47 35.84 2.46 15.53
CA LYS A 47 36.20 1.12 15.04
C LYS A 47 35.62 0.86 13.67
N ARG A 48 36.23 -0.05 12.93
CA ARG A 48 35.71 -0.52 11.64
C ARG A 48 35.12 -1.93 11.77
N PRO A 49 33.96 -2.20 11.16
CA PRO A 49 33.50 -3.57 11.03
C PRO A 49 34.42 -4.34 10.10
N THR A 50 34.55 -5.65 10.32
CA THR A 50 35.10 -6.58 9.32
C THR A 50 34.17 -6.67 8.11
N LEU A 51 34.68 -7.14 6.98
CA LEU A 51 33.88 -7.33 5.76
C LEU A 51 32.67 -8.26 5.99
N ALA A 52 32.81 -9.27 6.85
CA ALA A 52 31.71 -10.16 7.23
C ALA A 52 30.65 -9.42 8.07
N GLN A 53 31.07 -8.57 9.01
CA GLN A 53 30.17 -7.74 9.81
C GLN A 53 29.46 -6.68 8.96
N ALA A 54 30.18 -6.03 8.05
CA ALA A 54 29.60 -5.07 7.12
C ALA A 54 28.58 -5.74 6.17
N ARG A 55 28.87 -6.95 5.67
CA ARG A 55 27.90 -7.77 4.93
C ARG A 55 26.67 -8.09 5.77
N LYS A 56 26.86 -8.45 7.05
CA LYS A 56 25.75 -8.74 7.94
C LYS A 56 24.87 -7.52 8.21
N ALA A 57 25.50 -6.37 8.45
CA ALA A 57 24.79 -5.09 8.58
C ALA A 57 24.01 -4.76 7.29
N ALA A 58 24.62 -4.97 6.11
CA ALA A 58 23.97 -4.75 4.81
C ALA A 58 22.73 -5.65 4.64
N GLU A 59 22.82 -6.93 5.00
CA GLU A 59 21.69 -7.87 4.99
C GLU A 59 20.56 -7.46 5.95
N VAL A 60 20.90 -6.97 7.14
CA VAL A 60 19.95 -6.55 8.19
C VAL A 60 19.25 -5.25 7.80
N TYR A 61 19.99 -4.27 7.27
CA TYR A 61 19.48 -2.96 6.85
C TYR A 61 18.90 -2.97 5.43
N LYS A 62 19.01 -4.10 4.72
CA LYS A 62 18.54 -4.28 3.33
C LYS A 62 19.09 -3.24 2.36
N TYR A 63 20.35 -2.87 2.53
CA TYR A 63 21.12 -2.10 1.57
C TYR A 63 22.19 -2.99 0.94
N SER A 64 22.59 -2.70 -0.30
CA SER A 64 23.75 -3.39 -0.87
C SER A 64 24.99 -3.02 -0.06
N LEU A 65 25.94 -3.95 0.08
CA LEU A 65 27.20 -3.68 0.78
C LEU A 65 27.92 -2.45 0.20
N ALA A 66 27.82 -2.25 -1.12
CA ALA A 66 28.44 -1.13 -1.82
C ALA A 66 27.93 0.24 -1.34
N VAL A 67 26.67 0.35 -0.87
CA VAL A 67 26.13 1.60 -0.32
C VAL A 67 26.99 2.11 0.83
N PHE A 68 27.50 1.21 1.68
CA PHE A 68 28.28 1.60 2.85
C PHE A 68 29.65 2.18 2.51
N TYR A 69 30.09 2.10 1.25
CA TYR A 69 31.34 2.67 0.75
C TYR A 69 31.15 4.03 0.07
N LEU A 70 29.94 4.58 0.06
CA LEU A 70 29.70 5.94 -0.43
C LEU A 70 30.38 6.97 0.49
N PRO A 71 30.91 8.08 -0.06
CA PRO A 71 31.63 9.07 0.74
C PRO A 71 30.75 9.83 1.73
N GLU A 72 29.46 9.95 1.43
CA GLU A 72 28.45 10.57 2.29
C GLU A 72 27.11 9.84 2.14
N PRO A 73 26.20 9.94 3.13
CA PRO A 73 24.85 9.39 3.02
C PRO A 73 24.19 9.84 1.71
N PRO A 74 23.68 8.92 0.89
CA PRO A 74 23.17 9.27 -0.41
C PRO A 74 21.97 10.20 -0.29
N LYS A 75 22.10 11.39 -0.90
CA LYS A 75 21.01 12.37 -1.01
C LYS A 75 19.95 11.93 -2.03
N GLY A 76 20.35 11.13 -3.03
CA GLY A 76 19.51 10.66 -4.15
C GLY A 76 18.62 9.45 -3.83
N PHE A 77 18.97 8.63 -2.83
CA PHE A 77 18.03 7.62 -2.28
C PHE A 77 16.98 8.25 -1.35
N SER A 78 16.68 9.54 -1.56
CA SER A 78 15.62 10.26 -0.87
C SER A 78 14.26 10.03 -1.54
N VAL A 79 13.97 8.79 -1.93
CA VAL A 79 12.65 8.39 -2.43
C VAL A 79 11.56 8.53 -1.34
N LEU A 80 11.96 8.76 -0.09
CA LEU A 80 11.08 9.17 1.01
C LEU A 80 10.73 10.67 1.01
N ARG A 81 10.92 11.46 -0.07
CA ARG A 81 10.61 12.91 -0.03
C ARG A 81 9.12 13.18 0.19
N ASP A 82 8.23 12.39 -0.40
CA ASP A 82 6.78 12.56 -0.19
C ASP A 82 6.29 11.96 1.12
N PHE A 83 6.81 10.81 1.53
CA PHE A 83 6.50 10.21 2.84
C PHE A 83 7.04 11.01 4.04
N ARG A 84 7.87 12.04 3.80
CA ARG A 84 8.41 12.96 4.81
C ARG A 84 7.58 14.22 5.03
N ASN A 85 6.57 14.48 4.20
CA ASN A 85 5.64 15.61 4.39
C ASN A 85 4.44 15.24 5.28
N LEU A 86 4.52 14.11 6.01
CA LEU A 86 3.65 13.90 7.15
C LEU A 86 4.05 14.91 8.24
N PRO A 87 3.10 15.72 8.74
CA PRO A 87 3.41 16.77 9.69
C PRO A 87 4.13 16.20 10.90
N ASP A 88 5.03 17.02 11.43
CA ASP A 88 5.93 16.83 12.56
C ASP A 88 5.18 16.56 13.88
N GLU A 89 4.42 15.47 13.92
CA GLU A 89 3.62 15.01 15.05
C GLU A 89 4.23 13.71 15.57
N ARG A 90 5.32 13.85 16.34
CA ARG A 90 5.95 12.82 17.19
C ARG A 90 6.04 11.43 16.55
N GLU A 91 7.16 11.17 15.86
CA GLU A 91 7.75 9.83 15.69
C GLU A 91 6.74 8.67 15.70
N ARG A 92 5.88 8.57 14.67
CA ARG A 92 5.52 7.22 14.23
C ARG A 92 6.77 6.64 13.56
N GLU A 93 7.61 6.00 14.36
CA GLU A 93 8.64 5.12 13.81
C GLU A 93 7.92 4.00 13.06
N TYR A 94 7.77 4.13 11.74
CA TYR A 94 7.34 3.03 10.91
C TYR A 94 8.22 1.83 11.20
N SER A 95 7.59 0.65 11.30
CA SER A 95 8.34 -0.55 11.55
C SER A 95 9.36 -0.75 10.43
N PRO A 96 10.51 -1.36 10.73
CA PRO A 96 11.47 -1.78 9.71
C PRO A 96 10.81 -2.55 8.57
N LYS A 97 9.76 -3.32 8.87
CA LYS A 97 9.05 -4.13 7.88
C LYS A 97 8.30 -3.24 6.88
N LEU A 98 7.55 -2.24 7.33
CA LEU A 98 6.88 -1.28 6.46
C LEU A 98 7.90 -0.45 5.66
N LEU A 99 8.98 0.00 6.29
CA LEU A 99 10.05 0.73 5.60
C LEU A 99 10.75 -0.10 4.51
N PHE A 100 10.93 -1.42 4.73
CA PHE A 100 11.45 -2.31 3.69
C PHE A 100 10.46 -2.49 2.55
N LEU A 101 9.16 -2.62 2.87
CA LEU A 101 8.12 -2.74 1.88
C LEU A 101 8.05 -1.51 0.98
N ILE A 102 8.00 -0.30 1.56
CA ILE A 102 7.98 0.97 0.81
C ILE A 102 9.21 1.06 -0.11
N ARG A 103 10.42 0.84 0.42
CA ARG A 103 11.66 0.87 -0.38
C ARG A 103 11.65 -0.14 -1.52
N ARG A 104 11.14 -1.35 -1.28
CA ARG A 104 11.06 -2.39 -2.30
C ARG A 104 10.03 -2.04 -3.39
N THR A 105 8.87 -1.49 -3.02
CA THR A 105 7.87 -1.02 -3.98
C THR A 105 8.42 0.13 -4.82
N GLN A 106 9.14 1.07 -4.21
CA GLN A 106 9.83 2.16 -4.91
C GLN A 106 10.88 1.67 -5.90
N ALA A 107 11.73 0.71 -5.51
CA ALA A 107 12.73 0.16 -6.42
C ALA A 107 12.09 -0.53 -7.65
N ARG A 108 10.94 -1.18 -7.47
CA ARG A 108 10.16 -1.78 -8.57
C ARG A 108 9.51 -0.74 -9.45
N GLN A 109 8.97 0.31 -8.83
CA GLN A 109 8.34 1.42 -9.52
C GLN A 109 9.36 2.14 -10.41
N GLU A 110 10.55 2.45 -9.90
CA GLU A 110 11.60 3.09 -10.71
C GLU A 110 12.02 2.19 -11.88
N TRP A 111 12.22 0.88 -11.64
CA TRP A 111 12.55 -0.05 -12.72
C TRP A 111 11.45 -0.08 -13.80
N MET A 112 10.18 -0.13 -13.39
CA MET A 112 9.06 -0.16 -14.33
C MET A 112 8.92 1.17 -15.08
N ARG A 113 9.14 2.29 -14.40
CA ARG A 113 9.17 3.63 -14.99
C ARG A 113 10.25 3.76 -16.05
N GLU A 114 11.49 3.36 -15.75
CA GLU A 114 12.60 3.37 -16.70
C GLU A 114 12.30 2.51 -17.94
N LEU A 115 11.76 1.31 -17.72
CA LEU A 115 11.35 0.41 -18.80
C LEU A 115 10.28 1.07 -19.69
N LEU A 116 9.19 1.56 -19.11
CA LEU A 116 8.08 2.18 -19.86
C LEU A 116 8.54 3.41 -20.66
N ILE A 117 9.39 4.25 -20.06
CA ILE A 117 9.98 5.41 -20.77
C ILE A 117 10.84 4.92 -21.94
N SER A 118 11.66 3.87 -21.75
CA SER A 118 12.52 3.34 -22.81
C SER A 118 11.73 2.71 -23.97
N GLU A 119 10.54 2.20 -23.70
CA GLU A 119 9.61 1.64 -24.70
C GLU A 119 8.72 2.71 -25.36
N GLY A 120 8.86 3.97 -24.95
CA GLY A 120 8.11 5.10 -25.52
C GLY A 120 6.66 5.20 -25.02
N ALA A 121 6.38 4.72 -23.81
CA ALA A 121 5.05 4.85 -23.21
C ALA A 121 4.67 6.33 -22.99
N ASP A 122 3.41 6.65 -23.25
CA ASP A 122 2.85 7.96 -22.93
C ASP A 122 2.65 8.14 -21.42
N LYS A 123 2.59 9.39 -20.99
CA LYS A 123 2.24 9.72 -19.60
C LYS A 123 0.78 9.43 -19.33
N LEU A 124 0.51 8.97 -18.12
CA LEU A 124 -0.81 8.84 -17.54
C LEU A 124 -1.30 10.22 -17.09
N GLU A 125 -1.97 10.93 -18.01
CA GLU A 125 -2.44 12.31 -17.81
C GLU A 125 -3.43 12.49 -16.64
N PHE A 126 -4.03 11.41 -16.13
CA PHE A 126 -4.91 11.48 -14.96
C PHE A 126 -4.15 11.72 -13.64
N ILE A 127 -2.85 11.40 -13.58
CA ILE A 127 -2.03 11.63 -12.39
C ILE A 127 -1.89 13.13 -12.14
N GLY A 128 -2.46 13.61 -11.04
CA GLY A 128 -2.49 15.05 -10.72
C GLY A 128 -3.54 15.87 -11.47
N SER A 129 -4.47 15.23 -12.17
CA SER A 129 -5.55 15.92 -12.87
C SER A 129 -6.66 16.42 -11.93
N GLY A 130 -6.83 15.77 -10.78
CA GLY A 130 -7.84 16.09 -9.78
C GLY A 130 -7.45 17.30 -8.92
N LYS A 131 -8.46 18.02 -8.43
CA LYS A 131 -8.25 19.19 -7.56
C LYS A 131 -9.19 19.18 -6.37
N MET A 132 -8.68 19.58 -5.21
CA MET A 132 -9.46 19.63 -3.96
C MET A 132 -10.48 20.76 -3.89
N ASP A 133 -10.38 21.77 -4.77
CA ASP A 133 -11.36 22.85 -4.88
C ASP A 133 -12.57 22.45 -5.74
N GLU A 134 -12.52 21.30 -6.40
CA GLU A 134 -13.65 20.73 -7.12
C GLU A 134 -14.54 19.86 -6.20
N PRO A 135 -15.84 19.71 -6.52
CA PRO A 135 -16.71 18.82 -5.77
C PRO A 135 -16.19 17.38 -5.79
N ALA A 136 -16.16 16.72 -4.62
CA ALA A 136 -15.71 15.33 -4.50
C ALA A 136 -16.51 14.36 -5.39
N ASP A 137 -17.81 14.63 -5.61
CA ASP A 137 -18.68 13.86 -6.50
C ASP A 137 -18.22 13.86 -7.96
N LYS A 138 -17.59 14.95 -8.42
CA LYS A 138 -17.01 15.05 -9.76
C LYS A 138 -15.84 14.08 -9.91
N LEU A 139 -14.88 14.14 -8.98
CA LEU A 139 -13.72 13.25 -8.99
C LEU A 139 -14.13 11.78 -8.80
N ALA A 140 -15.12 11.52 -7.95
CA ALA A 140 -15.64 10.17 -7.76
C ALA A 140 -16.22 9.57 -9.06
N SER A 141 -17.00 10.37 -9.79
CA SER A 141 -17.55 9.98 -11.09
C SER A 141 -16.44 9.76 -12.13
N GLU A 142 -15.43 10.64 -12.15
CA GLU A 142 -14.28 10.53 -13.04
C GLU A 142 -13.50 9.24 -12.81
N ILE A 143 -13.17 8.91 -11.55
CA ILE A 143 -12.47 7.67 -11.19
C ILE A 143 -13.25 6.44 -11.68
N ARG A 144 -14.57 6.36 -11.40
CA ARG A 144 -15.40 5.25 -11.88
C ARG A 144 -15.39 5.11 -13.40
N ASN A 145 -15.60 6.22 -14.10
CA ASN A 145 -15.67 6.24 -15.56
C ASN A 145 -14.32 5.86 -16.19
N PHE A 146 -13.22 6.37 -15.64
CA PHE A 146 -11.88 6.09 -16.12
C PHE A 146 -11.50 4.61 -15.92
N LEU A 147 -11.81 4.05 -14.76
CA LEU A 147 -11.56 2.64 -14.44
C LEU A 147 -12.59 1.69 -15.07
N LYS A 148 -13.65 2.22 -15.69
CA LYS A 148 -14.75 1.46 -16.30
C LYS A 148 -15.41 0.48 -15.33
N VAL A 149 -15.59 0.91 -14.08
CA VAL A 149 -16.28 0.13 -13.03
C VAL A 149 -17.66 0.73 -12.82
N ALA A 150 -18.68 0.15 -13.45
CA ALA A 150 -20.06 0.59 -13.31
C ALA A 150 -20.59 0.26 -11.90
N PRO A 151 -21.49 1.07 -11.31
CA PRO A 151 -22.12 0.75 -10.03
C PRO A 151 -22.86 -0.59 -10.04
N GLU A 152 -23.48 -0.93 -11.17
CA GLU A 152 -24.27 -2.16 -11.35
C GLU A 152 -23.39 -3.40 -11.28
N ASP A 153 -22.17 -3.35 -11.85
CA ASP A 153 -21.20 -4.45 -11.81
C ASP A 153 -20.80 -4.78 -10.37
N GLN A 154 -20.58 -3.75 -9.55
CA GLN A 154 -20.24 -3.90 -8.13
C GLN A 154 -21.40 -4.51 -7.33
N ILE A 155 -22.64 -4.10 -7.61
CA ILE A 155 -23.83 -4.64 -6.95
C ILE A 155 -24.08 -6.08 -7.34
N ALA A 156 -23.83 -6.42 -8.61
CA ALA A 156 -24.01 -7.77 -9.13
C ALA A 156 -22.98 -8.78 -8.58
N CYS A 157 -21.85 -8.30 -8.02
CA CYS A 157 -20.85 -9.17 -7.41
C CYS A 157 -21.45 -10.08 -6.34
N ARG A 158 -21.09 -11.36 -6.37
CA ARG A 158 -21.55 -12.37 -5.40
C ARG A 158 -21.02 -12.06 -4.00
N ASP A 159 -19.75 -11.70 -3.91
CA ASP A 159 -19.05 -11.52 -2.65
C ASP A 159 -18.06 -10.34 -2.69
N TYR A 160 -17.54 -9.98 -1.51
CA TYR A 160 -16.61 -8.87 -1.35
C TYR A 160 -15.31 -9.06 -2.13
N ARG A 161 -14.87 -10.30 -2.39
CA ARG A 161 -13.61 -10.55 -3.10
C ARG A 161 -13.78 -10.29 -4.59
N GLU A 162 -14.92 -10.67 -5.15
CA GLU A 162 -15.29 -10.35 -6.52
C GLU A 162 -15.34 -8.83 -6.73
N ALA A 163 -16.00 -8.09 -5.82
CA ALA A 163 -16.03 -6.64 -5.86
C ALA A 163 -14.63 -6.01 -5.76
N LEU A 164 -13.77 -6.49 -4.86
CA LEU A 164 -12.38 -6.01 -4.80
C LEU A 164 -11.64 -6.27 -6.12
N ASN A 165 -11.86 -7.43 -6.75
CA ASN A 165 -11.15 -7.79 -7.97
C ASN A 165 -11.57 -6.92 -9.17
N ILE A 166 -12.85 -6.55 -9.33
CA ILE A 166 -13.23 -5.64 -10.43
C ILE A 166 -12.54 -4.27 -10.32
N TRP A 167 -12.32 -3.77 -9.11
CA TRP A 167 -11.56 -2.54 -8.87
C TRP A 167 -10.08 -2.69 -9.18
N ILE A 168 -9.48 -3.82 -8.78
CA ILE A 168 -8.08 -4.12 -9.09
C ILE A 168 -7.88 -4.26 -10.60
N ASP A 169 -8.74 -5.01 -11.27
CA ASP A 169 -8.66 -5.23 -12.71
C ASP A 169 -8.84 -3.90 -13.47
N GLY A 170 -9.82 -3.08 -13.08
CA GLY A 170 -10.00 -1.73 -13.63
C GLY A 170 -8.77 -0.84 -13.45
N ALA A 171 -8.17 -0.83 -12.26
CA ALA A 171 -6.95 -0.07 -11.96
C ALA A 171 -5.74 -0.57 -12.75
N GLU A 172 -5.51 -1.89 -12.82
CA GLU A 172 -4.41 -2.47 -13.61
C GLU A 172 -4.57 -2.22 -15.11
N MET A 173 -5.79 -2.30 -15.63
CA MET A 173 -6.09 -1.94 -17.03
C MET A 173 -5.86 -0.46 -17.34
N ALA A 174 -5.98 0.40 -16.32
CA ALA A 174 -5.68 1.83 -16.41
C ALA A 174 -4.18 2.17 -16.27
N GLY A 175 -3.30 1.15 -16.15
CA GLY A 175 -1.85 1.32 -16.02
C GLY A 175 -1.36 1.46 -14.58
N ILE A 176 -2.20 1.22 -13.58
CA ILE A 176 -1.85 1.32 -12.16
C ILE A 176 -1.41 -0.03 -11.62
N ASN A 177 -0.24 -0.09 -10.98
CA ASN A 177 0.30 -1.34 -10.45
C ASN A 177 -0.20 -1.61 -9.03
N ILE A 178 -0.93 -2.69 -8.83
CA ILE A 178 -1.52 -3.03 -7.52
C ILE A 178 -0.71 -4.12 -6.83
N CYS A 179 -0.07 -3.79 -5.71
CA CYS A 179 0.62 -4.75 -4.84
C CYS A 179 -0.25 -5.10 -3.63
N ARG A 180 -0.30 -6.38 -3.24
CA ARG A 180 -1.03 -6.84 -2.04
C ARG A 180 -0.17 -7.73 -1.15
N GLU A 181 0.23 -7.26 0.01
CA GLU A 181 1.08 -8.05 0.92
C GLU A 181 0.63 -7.92 2.37
N GLY A 182 0.84 -8.99 3.14
CA GLY A 182 0.42 -9.07 4.52
C GLY A 182 1.54 -8.90 5.54
N GLY A 183 1.15 -9.06 6.80
CA GLY A 183 1.99 -8.96 7.98
C GLY A 183 2.48 -7.54 8.31
N ILE A 184 1.82 -6.51 7.80
CA ILE A 184 1.87 -5.17 8.39
C ILE A 184 0.64 -5.06 9.31
N ASP A 185 0.78 -4.48 10.50
CA ASP A 185 -0.40 -4.25 11.33
C ASP A 185 -1.31 -3.22 10.65
N CYS A 186 -2.62 -3.46 10.56
CA CYS A 186 -3.57 -2.51 9.96
C CYS A 186 -3.61 -1.16 10.70
N VAL A 187 -3.21 -1.13 11.99
CA VAL A 187 -3.03 0.13 12.74
C VAL A 187 -1.81 0.90 12.24
N GLU A 188 -0.78 0.19 11.77
CA GLU A 188 0.47 0.76 11.27
C GLU A 188 0.34 1.28 9.84
N ALA A 189 -0.25 0.49 8.93
CA ALA A 189 -0.59 0.90 7.57
C ALA A 189 -1.66 0.00 6.95
N ARG A 190 -2.62 0.62 6.26
CA ARG A 190 -3.63 -0.10 5.47
C ARG A 190 -3.31 -0.10 3.99
N GLY A 191 -2.69 0.97 3.49
CA GLY A 191 -2.20 1.09 2.13
C GLY A 191 -1.25 2.26 1.97
N PHE A 192 -0.73 2.40 0.76
CA PHE A 192 -0.02 3.60 0.32
C PHE A 192 0.03 3.68 -1.20
N ALA A 193 0.06 4.89 -1.73
CA ALA A 193 0.28 5.17 -3.14
C ALA A 193 1.67 5.75 -3.40
N ILE A 194 2.22 5.43 -4.56
CA ILE A 194 3.37 6.11 -5.17
C ILE A 194 2.86 6.70 -6.48
N ALA A 195 2.67 8.02 -6.49
CA ALA A 195 2.26 8.75 -7.68
C ALA A 195 3.46 8.92 -8.63
N ASP A 196 3.28 8.47 -9.87
CA ASP A 196 4.22 8.69 -10.96
C ASP A 196 3.46 8.66 -12.28
N PRO A 197 3.74 9.57 -13.23
CA PRO A 197 3.00 9.66 -14.49
C PRO A 197 3.31 8.51 -15.47
N TYR A 198 4.24 7.61 -15.19
CA TYR A 198 4.53 6.45 -16.04
C TYR A 198 4.19 5.14 -15.34
N ALA A 199 4.59 4.99 -14.07
CA ALA A 199 4.41 3.76 -13.32
C ALA A 199 3.84 4.06 -11.92
N PRO A 200 2.54 4.41 -11.78
CA PRO A 200 1.93 4.58 -10.48
C PRO A 200 1.76 3.22 -9.80
N PHE A 201 1.96 3.19 -8.48
CA PHE A 201 1.81 1.99 -7.65
C PHE A 201 0.86 2.24 -6.49
N ILE A 202 0.03 1.26 -6.19
CA ILE A 202 -0.78 1.21 -4.97
C ILE A 202 -0.44 -0.07 -4.23
N PHE A 203 -0.13 0.06 -2.94
CA PHE A 203 0.00 -1.05 -2.01
C PHE A 203 -1.27 -1.17 -1.16
N ILE A 204 -1.76 -2.40 -1.00
CA ILE A 204 -2.87 -2.73 -0.11
C ILE A 204 -2.41 -3.80 0.89
N ASN A 205 -2.68 -3.57 2.18
CA ASN A 205 -2.40 -4.53 3.23
C ASN A 205 -3.41 -5.70 3.20
N SER A 206 -2.94 -6.90 2.92
CA SER A 206 -3.81 -8.08 2.82
C SER A 206 -4.30 -8.61 4.18
N GLU A 207 -3.82 -8.08 5.30
CA GLU A 207 -4.32 -8.41 6.64
C GLU A 207 -5.68 -7.77 6.95
N ASP A 208 -6.04 -6.68 6.26
CA ASP A 208 -7.32 -6.00 6.46
C ASP A 208 -8.49 -6.83 5.90
N ALA A 209 -9.71 -6.54 6.35
CA ALA A 209 -10.91 -7.14 5.79
C ALA A 209 -11.07 -6.74 4.31
N THR A 210 -11.68 -7.59 3.48
CA THR A 210 -11.82 -7.32 2.05
C THR A 210 -12.51 -5.98 1.75
N ALA A 211 -13.54 -5.61 2.52
CA ALA A 211 -14.18 -4.31 2.42
C ALA A 211 -13.22 -3.14 2.73
N GLY A 212 -12.36 -3.31 3.75
CA GLY A 212 -11.32 -2.33 4.11
C GLY A 212 -10.21 -2.22 3.06
N GLN A 213 -9.81 -3.35 2.46
CA GLN A 213 -8.90 -3.38 1.32
C GLN A 213 -9.47 -2.62 0.11
N MET A 214 -10.75 -2.82 -0.19
CA MET A 214 -11.43 -2.13 -1.28
C MET A 214 -11.55 -0.62 -1.03
N PHE A 215 -11.93 -0.21 0.19
CA PHE A 215 -11.94 1.20 0.57
C PHE A 215 -10.55 1.83 0.45
N THR A 216 -9.53 1.13 0.95
CA THR A 216 -8.13 1.58 0.86
C THR A 216 -7.70 1.75 -0.59
N LEU A 217 -7.97 0.78 -1.47
CA LEU A 217 -7.65 0.88 -2.90
C LEU A 217 -8.25 2.15 -3.52
N VAL A 218 -9.54 2.38 -3.31
CA VAL A 218 -10.22 3.56 -3.87
C VAL A 218 -9.75 4.87 -3.24
N HIS A 219 -9.41 4.85 -1.95
CA HIS A 219 -8.78 5.98 -1.28
C HIS A 219 -7.42 6.31 -1.90
N GLU A 220 -6.56 5.32 -2.11
CA GLU A 220 -5.26 5.51 -2.77
C GLU A 220 -5.40 5.95 -4.23
N LEU A 221 -6.45 5.51 -4.94
CA LEU A 221 -6.76 6.03 -6.27
C LEU A 221 -7.04 7.54 -6.22
N ALA A 222 -7.81 8.03 -5.25
CA ALA A 222 -8.02 9.47 -5.10
C ALA A 222 -6.69 10.24 -4.87
N HIS A 223 -5.76 9.67 -4.10
CA HIS A 223 -4.42 10.23 -3.92
C HIS A 223 -3.63 10.36 -5.22
N LEU A 224 -3.69 9.35 -6.11
CA LEU A 224 -3.05 9.41 -7.42
C LEU A 224 -3.60 10.56 -8.28
N TRP A 225 -4.92 10.78 -8.28
CA TRP A 225 -5.53 11.90 -9.01
C TRP A 225 -5.10 13.26 -8.47
N LEU A 226 -4.80 13.37 -7.18
CA LEU A 226 -4.27 14.60 -6.57
C LEU A 226 -2.75 14.74 -6.72
N ASN A 227 -2.06 13.72 -7.25
CA ASN A 227 -0.60 13.62 -7.28
C ASN A 227 0.04 13.79 -5.89
N GLU A 228 -0.57 13.17 -4.88
CA GLU A 228 -0.08 13.15 -3.50
C GLU A 228 0.30 11.71 -3.14
N SER A 229 1.59 11.45 -2.89
CA SER A 229 2.05 10.15 -2.38
C SER A 229 2.05 10.16 -0.84
N GLY A 230 1.59 9.08 -0.20
CA GLY A 230 1.49 9.02 1.27
C GLY A 230 1.18 7.62 1.80
N VAL A 231 1.51 7.36 3.07
CA VAL A 231 1.04 6.15 3.79
C VAL A 231 -0.25 6.52 4.52
N SER A 232 -1.33 5.82 4.21
CA SER A 232 -2.64 6.08 4.78
C SER A 232 -2.91 5.17 5.99
N ASN A 233 -3.31 5.82 7.09
CA ASN A 233 -3.84 5.17 8.29
C ASN A 233 -5.23 5.74 8.56
N LEU A 234 -6.27 5.05 8.10
CA LEU A 234 -7.67 5.49 8.18
C LEU A 234 -8.19 5.74 9.62
N GLU A 235 -7.48 5.28 10.67
CA GLU A 235 -7.99 5.24 12.05
C GLU A 235 -7.49 6.34 13.01
N GLN A 236 -6.57 7.23 12.61
CA GLN A 236 -6.09 8.29 13.52
C GLN A 236 -5.98 9.63 12.81
N LEU A 237 -7.14 10.25 12.56
CA LEU A 237 -7.25 11.64 12.14
C LEU A 237 -7.97 12.52 13.18
N GLU A 238 -8.05 12.05 14.43
CA GLU A 238 -8.58 12.83 15.54
C GLU A 238 -7.45 13.25 16.48
N ALA A 239 -6.77 14.35 16.13
CA ALA A 239 -6.40 15.45 17.04
C ALA A 239 -5.25 16.32 16.48
N ARG A 240 -5.60 17.57 16.14
CA ARG A 240 -4.75 18.78 16.33
C ARG A 240 -3.66 19.14 15.30
N SER A 241 -3.94 19.06 14.00
CA SER A 241 -3.31 19.98 13.05
C SER A 241 -4.20 20.38 11.88
N LYS A 242 -4.30 21.70 11.62
CA LYS A 242 -4.90 22.29 10.41
C LYS A 242 -3.98 22.11 9.18
N SER A 243 -3.29 20.98 9.08
CA SER A 243 -2.30 20.71 8.02
C SER A 243 -2.99 20.49 6.67
N LYS A 244 -2.29 20.82 5.57
CA LYS A 244 -2.69 20.47 4.19
C LYS A 244 -2.98 18.96 4.07
N THR A 245 -2.16 18.12 4.71
CA THR A 245 -2.29 16.66 4.71
C THR A 245 -3.65 16.19 5.23
N MET A 246 -4.10 16.73 6.36
CA MET A 246 -5.41 16.37 6.94
C MET A 246 -6.57 16.70 5.99
N ARG A 247 -6.49 17.82 5.26
CA ARG A 247 -7.51 18.19 4.27
C ARG A 247 -7.53 17.24 3.08
N ILE A 248 -6.36 16.80 2.61
CA ILE A 248 -6.23 15.79 1.55
C ILE A 248 -6.88 14.48 2.00
N GLU A 249 -6.53 13.97 3.18
CA GLU A 249 -7.08 12.72 3.71
C GLU A 249 -8.60 12.74 3.85
N VAL A 250 -9.16 13.83 4.39
CA VAL A 250 -10.62 14.01 4.49
C VAL A 250 -11.28 14.04 3.11
N PHE A 251 -10.66 14.71 2.14
CA PHE A 251 -11.15 14.76 0.78
C PHE A 251 -11.08 13.38 0.10
N CYS A 252 -9.95 12.67 0.18
CA CYS A 252 -9.79 11.31 -0.35
C CYS A 252 -10.79 10.33 0.28
N ASN A 253 -11.03 10.40 1.59
CA ASN A 253 -12.06 9.61 2.26
C ASN A 253 -13.46 9.89 1.72
N ARG A 254 -13.80 11.16 1.49
CA ARG A 254 -15.09 11.55 0.91
C ARG A 254 -15.23 11.04 -0.52
N VAL A 255 -14.18 11.19 -1.34
CA VAL A 255 -14.14 10.67 -2.71
C VAL A 255 -14.31 9.15 -2.68
N ALA A 256 -13.59 8.43 -1.84
CA ALA A 256 -13.69 6.97 -1.75
C ALA A 256 -15.09 6.49 -1.34
N GLY A 257 -15.74 7.18 -0.40
CA GLY A 257 -17.13 6.93 -0.04
C GLY A 257 -18.09 7.12 -1.21
N LEU A 258 -17.94 8.21 -1.96
CA LEU A 258 -18.78 8.53 -3.13
C LEU A 258 -18.52 7.60 -4.32
N VAL A 259 -17.26 7.19 -4.52
CA VAL A 259 -16.91 6.20 -5.53
C VAL A 259 -17.57 4.88 -5.16
N LEU A 260 -17.35 4.35 -3.95
CA LEU A 260 -17.86 3.02 -3.60
C LEU A 260 -19.39 2.98 -3.43
N VAL A 261 -20.00 4.07 -2.98
CA VAL A 261 -21.44 4.21 -2.76
C VAL A 261 -21.96 5.31 -3.68
N GLU A 262 -22.15 4.96 -4.95
CA GLU A 262 -22.58 5.91 -5.98
C GLU A 262 -23.94 6.54 -5.57
N PRO A 263 -24.05 7.89 -5.56
CA PRO A 263 -25.24 8.58 -5.07
C PRO A 263 -26.57 8.15 -5.68
N GLY A 264 -26.68 8.01 -6.99
CA GLY A 264 -27.92 7.65 -7.69
C GLY A 264 -28.42 6.27 -7.27
N VAL A 265 -27.54 5.28 -7.43
CA VAL A 265 -27.78 3.88 -7.08
C VAL A 265 -28.06 3.70 -5.59
N PHE A 266 -27.36 4.46 -4.73
CA PHE A 266 -27.63 4.44 -3.29
C PHE A 266 -29.03 4.94 -2.98
N ASN A 267 -29.46 6.05 -3.57
CA ASN A 267 -30.78 6.61 -3.32
C ASN A 267 -31.89 5.65 -3.79
N GLU A 268 -31.70 4.97 -4.92
CA GLU A 268 -32.62 3.95 -5.41
C GLU A 268 -32.72 2.77 -4.44
N LEU A 269 -31.58 2.13 -4.11
CA LEU A 269 -31.54 1.01 -3.17
C LEU A 269 -32.05 1.37 -1.78
N TRP A 270 -31.76 2.59 -1.31
CA TRP A 270 -32.22 3.04 0.00
C TRP A 270 -33.72 3.37 0.00
N ALA A 271 -34.31 3.74 -1.14
CA ALA A 271 -35.75 3.98 -1.25
C ALA A 271 -36.57 2.69 -1.45
N GLU A 272 -35.94 1.58 -1.84
CA GLU A 272 -36.60 0.29 -1.98
C GLU A 272 -37.29 -0.15 -0.66
N LYS A 273 -38.42 -0.87 -0.82
CA LYS A 273 -39.09 -1.49 0.33
C LYS A 273 -38.18 -2.56 0.91
N SER A 274 -37.62 -2.27 2.08
CA SER A 274 -36.84 -3.22 2.87
C SER A 274 -37.73 -3.91 3.90
N PHE A 275 -37.41 -5.16 4.23
CA PHE A 275 -38.01 -5.90 5.34
C PHE A 275 -37.31 -5.59 6.68
N ALA A 276 -36.29 -4.72 6.68
CA ALA A 276 -35.60 -4.29 7.88
C ALA A 276 -36.57 -3.62 8.86
N GLU A 277 -36.51 -4.06 10.12
CA GLU A 277 -37.28 -3.53 11.23
C GLU A 277 -36.56 -2.34 11.89
N SER A 278 -35.27 -2.15 11.58
CA SER A 278 -34.43 -1.08 12.12
C SER A 278 -33.53 -0.42 11.06
N ILE A 279 -33.01 0.77 11.38
CA ILE A 279 -32.03 1.46 10.51
C ILE A 279 -30.71 0.69 10.44
N GLU A 280 -30.32 0.01 11.52
CA GLU A 280 -29.16 -0.86 11.62
C GLU A 280 -29.22 -2.02 10.62
N GLU A 281 -30.36 -2.71 10.57
CA GLU A 281 -30.58 -3.81 9.62
C GLU A 281 -30.57 -3.30 8.18
N LYS A 282 -31.17 -2.15 7.91
CA LYS A 282 -31.14 -1.54 6.57
C LYS A 282 -29.72 -1.12 6.16
N ILE A 283 -28.92 -0.63 7.11
CA ILE A 283 -27.48 -0.35 6.89
C ILE A 283 -26.74 -1.65 6.54
N GLU A 284 -26.99 -2.73 7.27
CA GLU A 284 -26.38 -4.04 7.02
C GLU A 284 -26.78 -4.62 5.65
N GLU A 285 -28.05 -4.54 5.28
CA GLU A 285 -28.54 -4.96 3.96
C GLU A 285 -27.86 -4.15 2.85
N THR A 286 -27.84 -2.82 2.99
CA THR A 286 -27.26 -1.91 2.00
C THR A 286 -25.75 -2.12 1.86
N SER A 287 -25.04 -2.32 2.97
CA SER A 287 -23.59 -2.56 2.95
C SER A 287 -23.25 -3.85 2.22
N LYS A 288 -24.04 -4.92 2.40
CA LYS A 288 -23.91 -6.20 1.68
C LYS A 288 -24.22 -6.08 0.18
N ARG A 289 -25.06 -5.13 -0.24
CA ARG A 289 -25.34 -4.86 -1.66
C ARG A 289 -24.17 -4.13 -2.32
N PHE A 290 -23.66 -3.09 -1.68
CA PHE A 290 -22.48 -2.35 -2.15
C PHE A 290 -21.14 -3.07 -1.91
N LYS A 291 -21.10 -4.14 -1.13
CA LYS A 291 -19.88 -4.83 -0.69
C LYS A 291 -18.92 -3.92 0.09
N VAL A 292 -19.45 -2.95 0.82
CA VAL A 292 -18.68 -2.03 1.69
C VAL A 292 -18.91 -2.36 3.16
N SER A 293 -18.18 -1.72 4.08
CA SER A 293 -18.47 -1.85 5.50
C SER A 293 -19.74 -1.09 5.89
N GLU A 294 -20.39 -1.51 6.97
CA GLU A 294 -21.52 -0.80 7.57
C GLU A 294 -21.18 0.66 7.92
N GLU A 295 -19.94 0.93 8.35
CA GLU A 295 -19.46 2.28 8.65
C GLU A 295 -19.48 3.20 7.42
N VAL A 296 -19.17 2.69 6.22
CA VAL A 296 -19.22 3.49 4.98
C VAL A 296 -20.66 3.92 4.68
N ILE A 297 -21.63 3.01 4.85
CA ILE A 297 -23.06 3.34 4.68
C ILE A 297 -23.53 4.32 5.76
N ALA A 298 -23.19 4.08 7.03
CA ALA A 298 -23.53 5.00 8.12
C ALA A 298 -22.93 6.41 7.88
N ARG A 299 -21.70 6.48 7.38
CA ARG A 299 -21.06 7.75 7.02
C ARG A 299 -21.81 8.45 5.88
N ARG A 300 -22.23 7.70 4.86
CA ARG A 300 -23.06 8.25 3.76
C ARG A 300 -24.37 8.83 4.28
N LEU A 301 -25.06 8.11 5.18
CA LEU A 301 -26.31 8.58 5.80
C LEU A 301 -26.12 9.87 6.61
N LEU A 302 -24.99 9.98 7.32
CA LEU A 302 -24.62 11.21 8.02
C LEU A 302 -24.39 12.36 7.03
N ASP A 303 -23.66 12.11 5.94
CA ASP A 303 -23.32 13.13 4.93
C ASP A 303 -24.56 13.69 4.22
N ILE A 304 -25.64 12.90 4.08
CA ILE A 304 -26.93 13.33 3.49
C ILE A 304 -27.99 13.70 4.53
N GLY A 305 -27.64 13.69 5.83
CA GLY A 305 -28.51 14.14 6.92
C GLY A 305 -29.67 13.19 7.29
N ILE A 306 -29.60 11.91 6.93
CA ILE A 306 -30.59 10.90 7.37
C ILE A 306 -30.35 10.49 8.82
N ILE A 307 -29.09 10.45 9.26
CA ILE A 307 -28.72 10.28 10.67
C ILE A 307 -27.93 11.49 11.15
N ASP A 308 -27.99 11.76 12.45
CA ASP A 308 -27.18 12.78 13.09
C ASP A 308 -25.83 12.23 13.60
N ASP A 309 -24.99 13.14 14.08
CA ASP A 309 -23.66 12.83 14.60
C ASP A 309 -23.71 11.92 15.85
N GLU A 310 -24.74 12.06 16.70
CA GLU A 310 -24.91 11.22 17.87
C GLU A 310 -25.20 9.77 17.49
N LYS A 311 -26.13 9.56 16.55
CA LYS A 311 -26.45 8.23 16.01
C LYS A 311 -25.26 7.63 15.28
N TYR A 312 -24.54 8.42 14.47
CA TYR A 312 -23.33 7.95 13.80
C TYR A 312 -22.26 7.47 14.79
N LYS A 313 -21.97 8.24 15.85
CA LYS A 313 -21.01 7.86 16.90
C LYS A 313 -21.43 6.58 17.63
N TYR A 314 -22.73 6.43 17.90
CA TYR A 314 -23.29 5.21 18.48
C TYR A 314 -23.06 3.99 17.58
N LEU A 315 -23.42 4.08 16.30
CA LEU A 315 -23.24 3.00 15.32
C LEU A 315 -21.76 2.64 15.15
N ARG A 316 -20.89 3.64 15.04
CA ARG A 316 -19.43 3.45 14.92
C ARG A 316 -18.86 2.67 16.10
N LYS A 317 -19.32 2.95 17.32
CA LYS A 317 -18.90 2.19 18.51
C LYS A 317 -19.28 0.72 18.38
N ILE A 318 -20.52 0.42 17.98
CA ILE A 318 -20.99 -0.96 17.76
C ILE A 318 -20.13 -1.67 16.72
N TYR A 319 -19.86 -1.02 15.59
CA TYR A 319 -19.06 -1.62 14.51
C TYR A 319 -17.62 -1.88 14.96
N MET A 320 -17.02 -0.97 15.73
CA MET A 320 -15.69 -1.14 16.27
C MET A 320 -15.63 -2.29 17.28
N ASP A 321 -16.60 -2.39 18.19
CA ASP A 321 -16.69 -3.48 19.16
C ASP A 321 -16.86 -4.84 18.43
N ARG A 322 -17.76 -4.93 17.44
CA ARG A 322 -17.93 -6.12 16.58
C ARG A 322 -16.64 -6.48 15.84
N TRP A 323 -15.90 -5.50 15.33
CA TRP A 323 -14.65 -5.75 14.61
C TRP A 323 -13.55 -6.27 15.53
N ILE A 324 -13.44 -5.75 16.75
CA ILE A 324 -12.49 -6.23 17.77
C ILE A 324 -12.81 -7.68 18.14
N GLU A 325 -14.09 -8.00 18.40
CA GLU A 325 -14.53 -9.36 18.69
C GLU A 325 -14.28 -10.32 17.51
N PHE A 326 -14.60 -9.90 16.29
CA PHE A 326 -14.32 -10.66 15.09
C PHE A 326 -12.81 -10.93 14.91
N LYS A 327 -11.96 -9.93 15.16
CA LYS A 327 -10.50 -10.07 15.08
C LYS A 327 -9.96 -11.04 16.15
N ALA A 328 -10.51 -11.00 17.37
CA ALA A 328 -10.11 -11.88 18.46
C ALA A 328 -10.54 -13.34 18.24
N THR A 329 -11.71 -13.56 17.62
CA THR A 329 -12.28 -14.89 17.36
C THR A 329 -11.80 -15.51 16.05
N ARG A 330 -11.16 -14.72 15.17
CA ARG A 330 -10.64 -15.17 13.87
C ARG A 330 -9.53 -16.20 14.06
N ARG A 331 -9.88 -17.48 14.01
CA ARG A 331 -8.93 -18.55 13.71
C ARG A 331 -8.43 -18.34 12.28
N ALA A 332 -7.14 -18.57 12.04
CA ALA A 332 -6.54 -18.51 10.71
C ALA A 332 -7.17 -19.59 9.80
N SER A 333 -8.34 -19.34 9.23
CA SER A 333 -8.95 -20.15 8.19
C SER A 333 -8.31 -19.78 6.86
N GLY A 334 -7.05 -20.17 6.70
CA GLY A 334 -6.31 -20.02 5.46
C GLY A 334 -6.63 -21.17 4.51
N GLY A 335 -7.45 -20.91 3.48
CA GLY A 335 -7.43 -21.78 2.30
C GLY A 335 -6.02 -21.78 1.72
N PHE A 336 -5.55 -22.94 1.25
CA PHE A 336 -4.23 -23.03 0.61
C PHE A 336 -4.25 -22.25 -0.70
N VAL A 337 -3.56 -21.11 -0.75
CA VAL A 337 -3.30 -20.39 -1.99
C VAL A 337 -1.96 -20.89 -2.56
N PRO A 338 -1.92 -21.38 -3.81
CA PRO A 338 -0.68 -21.83 -4.44
C PRO A 338 0.41 -20.74 -4.38
N PRO A 339 1.67 -21.06 -4.05
CA PRO A 339 2.74 -20.07 -3.90
C PRO A 339 2.99 -19.20 -5.15
N ASN A 340 2.78 -19.77 -6.34
CA ASN A 340 2.91 -19.04 -7.61
C ASN A 340 1.77 -18.04 -7.80
N LEU A 341 0.52 -18.43 -7.49
CA LEU A 341 -0.62 -17.51 -7.51
C LEU A 341 -0.45 -16.41 -6.47
N MET A 342 0.02 -16.74 -5.27
CA MET A 342 0.32 -15.77 -4.23
C MET A 342 1.33 -14.71 -4.71
N THR A 343 2.32 -15.11 -5.51
CA THR A 343 3.31 -14.19 -6.08
C THR A 343 2.66 -13.20 -7.05
N VAL A 344 1.77 -13.66 -7.93
CA VAL A 344 1.02 -12.78 -8.85
C VAL A 344 0.12 -11.82 -8.08
N VAL A 345 -0.61 -12.33 -7.07
CA VAL A 345 -1.45 -11.52 -6.18
C VAL A 345 -0.62 -10.46 -5.44
N GLN A 346 0.60 -10.83 -5.03
CA GLN A 346 1.45 -9.98 -4.21
C GLN A 346 1.98 -8.76 -4.95
N TYR A 347 2.36 -8.94 -6.22
CA TYR A 347 2.97 -7.85 -6.99
C TYR A 347 2.06 -7.25 -8.05
N GLY A 348 0.85 -7.78 -8.20
CA GLY A 348 -0.05 -7.40 -9.28
C GLY A 348 0.26 -8.18 -10.55
N ARG A 349 -0.77 -8.36 -11.37
CA ARG A 349 -0.64 -9.10 -12.62
C ARG A 349 0.14 -8.28 -13.63
N SER A 350 -0.15 -6.98 -13.75
CA SER A 350 0.50 -6.08 -14.70
C SER A 350 2.03 -6.08 -14.51
N PHE A 351 2.50 -5.73 -13.32
CA PHE A 351 3.92 -5.76 -12.99
C PHE A 351 4.55 -7.15 -13.19
N THR A 352 3.87 -8.22 -12.76
CA THR A 352 4.41 -9.58 -12.90
C THR A 352 4.59 -9.96 -14.38
N GLN A 353 3.61 -9.66 -15.23
CA GLN A 353 3.70 -9.90 -16.67
C GLN A 353 4.84 -9.10 -17.30
N THR A 354 4.97 -7.81 -16.95
CA THR A 354 6.04 -6.94 -17.44
C THR A 354 7.42 -7.48 -17.10
N VAL A 355 7.67 -7.89 -15.85
CA VAL A 355 8.96 -8.49 -15.45
C VAL A 355 9.24 -9.79 -16.19
N LEU A 356 8.24 -10.66 -16.32
CA LEU A 356 8.40 -11.94 -17.02
C LEU A 356 8.67 -11.73 -18.52
N SER A 357 7.98 -10.80 -19.16
CA SER A 357 8.18 -10.43 -20.56
C SER A 357 9.58 -9.85 -20.77
N ALA A 358 9.99 -8.89 -19.95
CA ALA A 358 11.34 -8.29 -20.02
C ALA A 358 12.44 -9.36 -19.85
N TYR A 359 12.24 -10.32 -18.95
CA TYR A 359 13.17 -11.43 -18.78
C TYR A 359 13.20 -12.37 -20.01
N GLN A 360 12.03 -12.75 -20.53
CA GLN A 360 11.91 -13.63 -21.70
C GLN A 360 12.53 -13.02 -22.97
N ASN A 361 12.43 -11.69 -23.11
CA ASN A 361 12.97 -10.94 -24.24
C ASN A 361 14.45 -10.54 -24.03
N GLY A 362 15.07 -10.91 -22.91
CA GLY A 362 16.48 -10.62 -22.63
C GLY A 362 16.78 -9.15 -22.28
N VAL A 363 15.77 -8.34 -21.98
CA VAL A 363 15.92 -6.94 -21.54
C VAL A 363 16.56 -6.87 -20.15
N ILE A 364 16.20 -7.82 -19.28
CA ILE A 364 16.77 -7.94 -17.93
C ILE A 364 17.37 -9.31 -17.70
N SER A 365 18.35 -9.38 -16.80
CA SER A 365 18.95 -10.67 -16.42
C SER A 365 18.01 -11.50 -15.54
N GLY A 366 18.28 -12.81 -15.44
CA GLY A 366 17.55 -13.66 -14.49
C GLY A 366 17.76 -13.26 -13.03
N ALA A 367 18.88 -12.61 -12.70
CA ALA A 367 19.14 -12.09 -11.36
C ALA A 367 18.24 -10.87 -11.06
N ASP A 368 18.10 -9.95 -12.02
CA ASP A 368 17.24 -8.77 -11.89
C ASP A 368 15.77 -9.17 -11.78
N ALA A 369 15.31 -10.07 -12.66
CA ALA A 369 13.96 -10.62 -12.59
C ALA A 369 13.68 -11.32 -11.24
N SER A 370 14.67 -12.06 -10.73
CA SER A 370 14.56 -12.74 -9.44
C SER A 370 14.48 -11.74 -8.27
N TYR A 371 15.20 -10.62 -8.37
CA TYR A 371 15.15 -9.54 -7.40
C TYR A 371 13.79 -8.83 -7.42
N LEU A 372 13.29 -8.47 -8.60
CA LEU A 372 12.01 -7.77 -8.78
C LEU A 372 10.83 -8.60 -8.27
N LEU A 373 10.76 -9.89 -8.65
CA LEU A 373 9.72 -10.81 -8.20
C LEU A 373 10.02 -11.43 -6.83
N GLY A 374 11.19 -11.21 -6.23
CA GLY A 374 11.56 -11.85 -4.96
C GLY A 374 11.45 -13.39 -4.97
N ARG A 375 11.57 -14.02 -6.15
CA ARG A 375 11.45 -15.48 -6.37
C ARG A 375 12.60 -15.96 -7.24
N LYS A 376 13.03 -17.20 -7.03
CA LYS A 376 14.06 -17.83 -7.88
C LYS A 376 13.50 -18.11 -9.27
N ILE A 377 14.36 -18.09 -10.29
CA ILE A 377 14.01 -18.33 -11.70
C ILE A 377 13.21 -19.64 -11.91
N GLY A 378 13.52 -20.69 -11.14
CA GLY A 378 12.81 -21.97 -11.24
C GLY A 378 11.30 -21.91 -10.99
N TYR A 379 10.79 -20.84 -10.36
CA TYR A 379 9.35 -20.63 -10.15
C TYR A 379 8.66 -19.87 -11.28
N PHE A 380 9.41 -19.27 -12.22
CA PHE A 380 8.86 -18.33 -13.20
C PHE A 380 7.85 -18.97 -14.13
N LYS A 381 8.07 -20.22 -14.56
CA LYS A 381 7.10 -20.95 -15.41
C LYS A 381 5.74 -21.04 -14.72
N GLY A 382 5.72 -21.45 -13.46
CA GLY A 382 4.47 -21.58 -12.72
C GLY A 382 3.84 -20.23 -12.36
N ILE A 383 4.64 -19.17 -12.17
CA ILE A 383 4.11 -17.80 -12.00
C ILE A 383 3.47 -17.32 -13.31
N ALA A 384 4.12 -17.56 -14.45
CA ALA A 384 3.61 -17.18 -15.78
C ALA A 384 2.26 -17.86 -16.08
N GLU A 385 2.09 -19.13 -15.71
CA GLU A 385 0.81 -19.85 -15.87
C GLU A 385 -0.37 -19.15 -15.16
N TYR A 386 -0.14 -18.49 -14.02
CA TYR A 386 -1.16 -17.71 -13.33
C TYR A 386 -1.24 -16.26 -13.84
N ALA A 387 -0.10 -15.66 -14.18
CA ALA A 387 -0.05 -14.26 -14.61
C ALA A 387 -0.76 -14.06 -15.96
N TYR A 388 -0.61 -14.99 -16.92
CA TYR A 388 -1.21 -14.88 -18.25
C TYR A 388 -2.59 -15.54 -18.39
N ARG A 389 -3.12 -16.15 -17.32
CA ARG A 389 -4.48 -16.69 -17.34
C ARG A 389 -5.48 -15.54 -17.21
N ARG A 390 -6.46 -15.46 -18.11
CA ARG A 390 -7.59 -14.53 -17.95
C ARG A 390 -8.26 -14.76 -16.58
N PRO A 391 -8.73 -13.71 -15.89
CA PRO A 391 -9.52 -13.90 -14.67
C PRO A 391 -10.70 -14.83 -14.99
N ILE A 392 -11.04 -15.71 -14.05
CA ILE A 392 -12.29 -16.47 -14.09
C ILE A 392 -13.40 -15.53 -13.63
#